data_AF-A0A432WPN7-F1
#
_entry.id   AF-A0A432WPN7-F1
#
_cell.length_a   1.000
_cell.length_b   1.000
_cell.length_c   1.000
_cell.angle_alpha   90.00
_cell.angle_beta   90.00
_cell.angle_gamma   90.00
#
_symmetry.space_group_name_H-M   'P 1'
#
loop_
_entity.id
_entity.type
_entity.pdbx_description
1 polymer ?
#
loop_
_entity_poly.entity_id
_entity_poly.type
_entity_poly.pdbx_seq_one_letter_code
_entity_poly.pdbx_strand_id
1 'polypeptide(L)'
;MAMGLASILFLFAIIIGVMLAFARFGKDRNPPPVLVWWHGAFAILGFLILLFGAAFVGLPATANTGVVLLALAALGGLIMHFKYDRKRALIPVPMVWVHGVIALIGFLMILYAMLNIADTTQI
;
A
#
# COMPACT_ATOMS: atom_id res chain seq x y z
N MET A 1 15.07 3.95 11.19
CA MET A 1 14.93 4.97 10.13
C MET A 1 14.12 4.48 8.92
N ALA A 2 14.39 3.28 8.37
CA ALA A 2 13.69 2.75 7.18
C ALA A 2 12.15 2.66 7.33
N MET A 3 11.65 2.09 8.44
CA MET A 3 10.21 1.99 8.70
C MET A 3 9.52 3.36 8.81
N GLY A 4 10.20 4.38 9.33
CA GLY A 4 9.66 5.73 9.44
C GLY A 4 9.45 6.40 8.08
N LEU A 5 10.48 6.38 7.21
CA LEU A 5 10.37 6.92 5.87
C LEU A 5 9.33 6.17 5.03
N ALA A 6 9.33 4.84 5.11
CA ALA A 6 8.32 4.03 4.44
C ALA A 6 6.90 4.38 4.93
N SER A 7 6.73 4.60 6.24
CA SER A 7 5.42 4.95 6.81
C SER A 7 4.91 6.31 6.31
N ILE A 8 5.80 7.30 6.18
CA ILE A 8 5.45 8.62 5.61
C ILE A 8 4.99 8.47 4.15
N LEU A 9 5.73 7.70 3.34
CA LEU A 9 5.36 7.47 1.94
C LEU A 9 4.03 6.72 1.83
N PHE A 10 3.80 5.70 2.65
CA PHE A 10 2.52 5.00 2.69
C PHE A 10 1.39 5.89 3.18
N LEU A 11 1.63 6.83 4.09
CA LEU A 11 0.61 7.79 4.52
C LEU A 11 0.14 8.65 3.33
N PHE A 12 1.06 9.18 2.53
CA PHE A 12 0.71 9.87 1.28
C PHE A 12 -0.03 8.95 0.31
N ALA A 13 0.45 7.71 0.14
CA ALA A 13 -0.22 6.73 -0.72
C ALA A 13 -1.66 6.45 -0.25
N ILE A 14 -1.90 6.30 1.04
CA ILE A 14 -3.23 6.04 1.61
C ILE A 14 -4.16 7.23 1.40
N ILE A 15 -3.71 8.47 1.65
CA ILE A 15 -4.51 9.67 1.43
C ILE A 15 -4.97 9.72 -0.03
N ILE A 16 -4.04 9.54 -0.98
CA ILE A 16 -4.37 9.54 -2.41
C ILE A 16 -5.25 8.32 -2.78
N GLY A 17 -4.99 7.16 -2.19
CA GLY A 17 -5.79 5.95 -2.39
C GLY A 17 -7.25 6.12 -1.96
N VAL A 18 -7.48 6.80 -0.84
CA VAL A 18 -8.83 7.18 -0.39
C VAL A 18 -9.48 8.14 -1.38
N MET A 19 -8.76 9.15 -1.87
CA MET A 19 -9.26 10.05 -2.92
C MET A 19 -9.63 9.30 -4.21
N LEU A 20 -8.81 8.33 -4.62
CA LEU A 20 -9.08 7.46 -5.78
C LEU A 20 -10.31 6.58 -5.56
N ALA A 21 -10.49 6.02 -4.37
CA ALA A 21 -11.66 5.21 -4.02
C ALA A 21 -12.95 6.02 -4.11
N PHE A 22 -12.98 7.24 -3.54
CA PHE A 22 -14.11 8.16 -3.68
C PHE A 22 -14.33 8.64 -5.12
N ALA A 23 -13.27 8.79 -5.91
CA ALA A 23 -13.39 9.14 -7.33
C ALA A 23 -14.04 8.02 -8.16
N ARG A 24 -13.89 6.75 -7.74
CA ARG A 24 -14.53 5.59 -8.38
C ARG A 24 -15.94 5.34 -7.85
N PHE A 25 -16.19 5.60 -6.57
CA PHE A 25 -17.46 5.25 -5.92
C PHE A 25 -18.63 6.09 -6.48
N GLY A 26 -19.70 5.40 -6.90
CA GLY A 26 -20.90 6.05 -7.44
C GLY A 26 -20.74 6.76 -8.79
N LYS A 27 -19.62 6.53 -9.50
CA LYS A 27 -19.37 7.14 -10.82
C LYS A 27 -19.00 6.09 -11.85
N ASP A 28 -19.56 6.19 -13.06
CA ASP A 28 -19.18 5.37 -14.22
C ASP A 28 -17.94 5.90 -14.94
N ARG A 29 -16.93 6.32 -14.17
CA ARG A 29 -15.65 6.76 -14.69
C ARG A 29 -14.51 6.22 -13.85
N ASN A 30 -13.38 5.97 -14.49
CA ASN A 30 -12.15 5.63 -13.78
C ASN A 30 -11.56 6.87 -13.08
N PRO A 31 -10.78 6.67 -12.00
CA PRO A 31 -10.13 7.75 -11.29
C PRO A 31 -9.19 8.58 -12.20
N PRO A 32 -8.92 9.84 -11.84
CA PRO A 32 -8.03 10.70 -12.63
C PRO A 32 -6.61 10.10 -12.69
N PRO A 33 -6.00 9.98 -13.89
CA PRO A 33 -4.72 9.28 -14.07
C PRO A 33 -3.59 9.84 -13.19
N VAL A 34 -3.53 11.16 -13.00
CA VAL A 34 -2.48 11.82 -12.21
C VAL A 34 -2.45 11.31 -10.76
N LEU A 35 -3.62 11.10 -10.14
CA LEU A 35 -3.68 10.56 -8.78
C LEU A 35 -3.24 9.09 -8.73
N VAL A 36 -3.53 8.31 -9.77
CA VAL A 36 -3.11 6.90 -9.87
C VAL A 36 -1.58 6.81 -9.91
N TRP A 37 -0.92 7.67 -10.70
CA TRP A 37 0.54 7.70 -10.79
C TRP A 37 1.20 8.06 -9.46
N TRP A 38 0.71 9.09 -8.76
CA TRP A 38 1.26 9.49 -7.47
C TRP A 38 1.03 8.45 -6.37
N HIS A 39 -0.19 7.89 -6.29
CA HIS A 39 -0.49 6.80 -5.37
C HIS A 39 0.46 5.61 -5.58
N GLY A 40 0.57 5.15 -6.83
CA GLY A 40 1.44 4.04 -7.20
C GLY A 40 2.92 4.33 -6.90
N ALA A 41 3.40 5.53 -7.22
CA ALA A 41 4.78 5.92 -6.97
C ALA A 41 5.13 5.87 -5.48
N PHE A 42 4.32 6.52 -4.63
CA PHE A 42 4.56 6.51 -3.17
C PHE A 42 4.45 5.10 -2.58
N ALA A 43 3.48 4.31 -3.01
CA ALA A 43 3.32 2.93 -2.55
C ALA A 43 4.52 2.05 -2.95
N ILE A 44 5.00 2.15 -4.20
CA ILE A 44 6.15 1.37 -4.67
C ILE A 44 7.42 1.76 -3.93
N LEU A 45 7.72 3.07 -3.79
CA LEU A 45 8.91 3.50 -3.07
C LEU A 45 8.87 3.05 -1.60
N GLY A 46 7.74 3.26 -0.91
CA GLY A 46 7.57 2.81 0.47
C GLY A 46 7.74 1.30 0.61
N PHE A 47 7.16 0.52 -0.31
CA PHE A 47 7.28 -0.93 -0.32
C PHE A 47 8.71 -1.40 -0.56
N LEU A 48 9.44 -0.82 -1.52
CA LEU A 48 10.83 -1.20 -1.81
C LEU A 48 11.76 -0.94 -0.61
N ILE A 49 11.55 0.15 0.13
CA ILE A 49 12.30 0.42 1.37
C ILE A 49 12.05 -0.68 2.41
N LEU A 50 10.79 -1.08 2.62
CA LEU A 50 10.45 -2.15 3.56
C LEU A 50 10.97 -3.51 3.10
N LEU A 51 10.88 -3.81 1.81
CA LEU A 51 11.36 -5.06 1.22
C LEU A 51 12.87 -5.19 1.37
N PHE A 52 13.61 -4.11 1.13
CA PHE A 52 15.05 -4.07 1.39
C PHE A 52 15.36 -4.30 2.87
N GLY A 53 14.62 -3.64 3.77
CA GLY A 53 14.75 -3.85 5.21
C GLY A 53 14.53 -5.31 5.61
N ALA A 54 13.46 -5.93 5.10
CA ALA A 54 13.12 -7.33 5.37
C ALA A 54 14.19 -8.32 4.87
N ALA A 55 14.75 -8.07 3.68
CA ALA A 55 15.69 -8.99 3.04
C ALA A 55 17.13 -8.87 3.55
N PHE A 56 17.57 -7.67 3.94
CA PHE A 56 19.00 -7.40 4.18
C PHE A 56 19.33 -6.85 5.58
N VAL A 57 18.38 -6.20 6.26
CA VAL A 57 18.62 -5.58 7.56
C VAL A 57 18.04 -6.40 8.70
N GLY A 58 16.94 -7.11 8.44
CA GLY A 58 16.12 -7.73 9.47
C GLY A 58 15.07 -6.75 9.97
N LEU A 59 13.81 -7.21 9.99
CA LEU A 59 12.68 -6.49 10.56
C LEU A 59 11.99 -7.38 11.59
N PRO A 60 11.29 -6.80 12.57
CA PRO A 60 10.47 -7.56 13.51
C PRO A 60 9.44 -8.44 12.79
N ALA A 61 9.06 -9.58 13.39
CA ALA A 61 8.13 -10.52 12.77
C ALA A 61 6.78 -9.88 12.38
N THR A 62 6.29 -8.95 13.19
CA THR A 62 5.09 -8.16 12.92
C THR A 62 5.24 -7.32 11.65
N ALA A 63 6.40 -6.68 11.47
CA ALA A 63 6.68 -5.89 10.27
C ALA A 63 6.79 -6.78 9.02
N ASN A 64 7.46 -7.94 9.11
CA ASN A 64 7.55 -8.89 7.99
C ASN A 64 6.17 -9.36 7.52
N THR A 65 5.25 -9.62 8.46
CA THR A 65 3.86 -9.96 8.12
C THR A 65 3.17 -8.79 7.41
N GLY A 66 3.39 -7.57 7.88
CA GLY A 66 2.93 -6.34 7.20
C GLY A 66 3.46 -6.21 5.77
N VAL A 67 4.75 -6.50 5.54
CA VAL A 67 5.36 -6.49 4.19
C VAL A 67 4.66 -7.49 3.26
N VAL A 68 4.36 -8.70 3.74
CA VAL A 68 3.63 -9.70 2.94
C VAL A 68 2.24 -9.19 2.55
N LEU A 69 1.50 -8.61 3.49
CA LEU A 69 0.17 -8.03 3.20
C LEU A 69 0.27 -6.87 2.20
N LEU A 70 1.25 -5.98 2.35
CA LEU A 70 1.49 -4.88 1.41
C LEU A 70 1.87 -5.40 0.02
N ALA A 71 2.61 -6.50 -0.08
CA ALA A 71 2.92 -7.16 -1.35
C ALA A 71 1.64 -7.69 -2.03
N LEU A 72 0.75 -8.35 -1.27
CA LEU A 72 -0.55 -8.81 -1.76
C LEU A 72 -1.43 -7.63 -2.21
N ALA A 73 -1.44 -6.53 -1.46
CA ALA A 73 -2.14 -5.31 -1.84
C ALA A 73 -1.54 -4.73 -3.13
N ALA A 74 -0.22 -4.63 -3.25
CA ALA A 74 0.46 -4.14 -4.45
C ALA A 74 0.07 -4.95 -5.69
N LEU A 75 0.02 -6.28 -5.59
CA LEU A 75 -0.49 -7.15 -6.66
C LEU A 75 -1.93 -6.81 -7.04
N GLY A 76 -2.80 -6.61 -6.04
CA GLY A 76 -4.18 -6.14 -6.28
C GLY A 76 -4.24 -4.81 -7.03
N GLY A 77 -3.39 -3.85 -6.68
CA GLY A 77 -3.26 -2.56 -7.34
C GLY A 77 -2.80 -2.69 -8.80
N LEU A 78 -1.78 -3.52 -9.06
CA LEU A 78 -1.27 -3.80 -10.40
C LEU A 78 -2.34 -4.45 -11.28
N ILE A 79 -3.11 -5.41 -10.74
CA ILE A 79 -4.22 -6.03 -11.48
C ILE A 79 -5.29 -4.98 -11.81
N MET A 80 -5.67 -4.11 -10.86
CA MET A 80 -6.62 -3.01 -11.14
C MET A 80 -6.13 -2.11 -12.27
N HIS A 81 -4.85 -1.73 -12.24
CA HIS A 81 -4.27 -0.85 -13.24
C HIS A 81 -4.14 -1.50 -14.63
N PHE A 82 -3.54 -2.69 -14.73
CA PHE A 82 -3.27 -3.32 -16.03
C PHE A 82 -4.48 -4.01 -16.64
N LYS A 83 -5.34 -4.63 -15.82
CA LYS A 83 -6.50 -5.38 -16.33
C LYS A 83 -7.67 -4.46 -16.66
N TYR A 84 -7.88 -3.40 -15.88
CA TYR A 84 -9.06 -2.54 -16.01
C TYR A 84 -8.69 -1.13 -16.50
N ASP A 85 -7.92 -0.38 -15.71
CA ASP A 85 -7.65 1.04 -15.96
C ASP A 85 -7.01 1.29 -17.34
N ARG A 86 -5.94 0.56 -17.66
CA ARG A 86 -5.24 0.66 -18.96
C ARG A 86 -6.13 0.28 -20.15
N LYS A 87 -7.12 -0.58 -19.94
CA LYS A 87 -8.10 -0.99 -20.96
C LYS A 87 -9.32 -0.09 -21.02
N ARG A 88 -9.34 1.01 -20.25
CA ARG A 88 -10.51 1.89 -20.06
C ARG A 88 -11.76 1.16 -19.57
N ALA A 89 -11.58 -0.01 -18.95
CA ALA A 89 -12.65 -0.75 -18.31
C ALA A 89 -12.85 -0.24 -16.88
N LEU A 90 -14.09 -0.26 -16.41
CA LEU A 90 -14.40 0.17 -15.05
C LEU A 90 -13.77 -0.78 -14.04
N ILE A 91 -13.05 -0.21 -13.07
CA ILE A 91 -12.47 -0.98 -11.97
C ILE A 91 -13.63 -1.56 -11.12
N PRO A 92 -13.64 -2.86 -10.78
CA PRO A 92 -14.67 -3.44 -9.94
C PRO A 92 -14.60 -2.88 -8.52
N VAL A 93 -15.72 -2.39 -7.99
CA VAL A 93 -15.80 -1.83 -6.62
C VAL A 93 -15.34 -2.82 -5.54
N PRO A 94 -15.67 -4.12 -5.58
CA PRO A 94 -15.16 -5.08 -4.60
C PRO A 94 -13.63 -5.15 -4.56
N MET A 95 -12.98 -4.98 -5.71
CA MET A 95 -11.53 -5.05 -5.81
C MET A 95 -10.85 -3.84 -5.15
N VAL A 96 -11.45 -2.65 -5.27
CA VAL A 96 -11.00 -1.44 -4.58
C VAL A 96 -11.05 -1.64 -3.06
N TRP A 97 -12.14 -2.21 -2.55
CA TRP A 97 -12.29 -2.49 -1.11
C TRP A 97 -11.30 -3.54 -0.60
N VAL A 98 -11.19 -4.68 -1.29
CA VAL A 98 -10.26 -5.76 -0.89
C VAL A 98 -8.82 -5.24 -0.89
N HIS A 99 -8.40 -4.55 -1.95
CA HIS A 99 -7.08 -3.93 -2.01
C HIS A 99 -6.86 -2.93 -0.87
N GLY A 100 -7.81 -2.01 -0.65
CA GLY A 100 -7.72 -0.98 0.38
C GLY A 100 -7.64 -1.55 1.79
N VAL A 101 -8.45 -2.57 2.12
CA VAL A 101 -8.45 -3.21 3.44
C VAL A 101 -7.14 -3.96 3.68
N ILE A 102 -6.66 -4.75 2.72
CA ILE A 102 -5.38 -5.46 2.85
C ILE A 102 -4.23 -4.47 3.02
N ALA A 103 -4.21 -3.38 2.23
CA ALA A 103 -3.21 -2.34 2.34
C ALA A 103 -3.24 -1.66 3.72
N LEU A 104 -4.43 -1.33 4.22
CA LEU A 104 -4.61 -0.69 5.53
C LEU A 104 -4.12 -1.59 6.66
N ILE A 105 -4.49 -2.87 6.67
CA ILE A 105 -4.03 -3.82 7.69
C ILE A 105 -2.51 -3.97 7.64
N GLY A 106 -1.94 -4.16 6.44
CA GLY A 106 -0.49 -4.24 6.27
C GLY A 106 0.24 -3.00 6.79
N PHE A 107 -0.26 -1.81 6.48
CA PHE A 107 0.30 -0.55 6.98
C PHE A 107 0.20 -0.41 8.50
N LEU A 108 -0.93 -0.78 9.11
CA LEU A 108 -1.09 -0.74 10.56
C LEU A 108 -0.12 -1.69 11.28
N MET A 109 0.21 -2.84 10.69
CA MET A 109 1.25 -3.74 11.23
C MET A 109 2.64 -3.10 11.17
N ILE A 110 2.97 -2.38 10.10
CA ILE A 110 4.24 -1.63 10.01
C ILE A 110 4.29 -0.53 11.07
N LEU A 111 3.21 0.25 11.23
CA LEU A 111 3.14 1.29 12.26
C LEU A 111 3.26 0.71 13.67
N TYR A 112 2.55 -0.39 13.94
CA TYR A 112 2.62 -1.06 15.23
C TYR A 112 4.05 -1.54 15.53
N ALA A 113 4.69 -2.24 14.59
CA ALA A 113 6.06 -2.70 14.76
C ALA A 113 7.06 -1.56 14.93
N MET A 114 6.83 -0.41 14.28
CA MET A 114 7.67 0.78 14.42
C MET A 114 7.52 1.45 15.78
N LEU A 115 6.31 1.50 16.33
CA LEU A 115 6.01 2.18 17.60
C LEU A 115 6.21 1.27 18.82
N ASN A 116 6.19 -0.05 18.64
CA ASN A 116 6.35 -1.00 19.73
C ASN A 116 7.83 -1.24 20.06
N ILE A 117 8.22 -0.80 21.26
CA ILE A 117 9.58 -0.95 21.80
C ILE A 117 9.95 -2.45 21.96
N ALA A 118 8.97 -3.30 22.25
CA ALA A 118 9.21 -4.75 22.40
C ALA A 118 9.67 -5.40 21.09
N ASP A 119 9.13 -4.95 19.95
CA ASP A 119 9.52 -5.46 18.62
C ASP A 119 10.89 -4.92 18.18
N THR A 120 11.33 -3.76 18.68
CA THR A 120 12.65 -3.18 18.34
C THR A 120 13.83 -3.79 19.10
N THR A 121 13.57 -4.67 20.08
CA THR A 121 14.61 -5.35 20.88
C THR A 121 14.83 -6.81 20.48
N GLN A 122 14.07 -7.34 19.52
CA GLN A 122 14.13 -8.72 19.02
C GLN A 122 15.02 -8.88 17.76
N ILE A 123 15.89 -7.91 17.49
CA ILE A 123 16.84 -7.88 16.35
C ILE A 123 18.27 -8.04 16.85
#